data_AF-A0A2V6BFT3-F1
#
_entry.id   AF-A0A2V6BFT3-F1
#
_cell.length_a   1.000
_cell.length_b   1.000
_cell.length_c   1.000
_cell.angle_alpha   90.00
_cell.angle_beta   90.00
_cell.angle_gamma   90.00
#
_symmetry.space_group_name_H-M   'P 1'
#
loop_
_entity.id
_entity.type
_entity.pdbx_description
1 polymer ?
#
loop_
_entity_poly.entity_id
_entity_poly.type
_entity_poly.pdbx_seq_one_letter_code
_entity_poly.pdbx_strand_id
1 'polypeptide(L)'
;MEKAVRFVFLLVSKSSAILLLVLSVASSTFANSATWKMSPATGEWNHAANWIPATIPDGPSDTATFASSSITNVYLSGGIEVNAIIFSAGASAFTVNVNPPSTQFQLFITGTGITNNSGTTQNFVTGNDAGGAVGEIIFRNNATAGTETVFTNKGGVFPGATGAGGIVRFDDRSTADHAIFSNQPGAVIGWRRQHLLWSRFDGG
;
A
#
# COMPACT_ATOMS: atom_id res chain seq x y z
N MET A 1 42.83 55.95 5.98
CA MET A 1 41.87 55.06 6.70
C MET A 1 40.92 54.30 5.75
N GLU A 2 41.23 54.19 4.45
CA GLU A 2 40.36 53.54 3.44
C GLU A 2 40.55 52.02 3.27
N LYS A 3 41.52 51.39 3.93
CA LYS A 3 41.74 49.94 3.82
C LYS A 3 40.86 49.09 4.75
N ALA A 4 40.19 49.69 5.74
CA ALA A 4 39.34 48.97 6.69
C ALA A 4 37.90 48.76 6.19
N VAL A 5 37.41 49.57 5.25
CA VAL A 5 36.02 49.47 4.75
C VAL A 5 35.86 48.37 3.69
N ARG A 6 36.95 48.03 2.97
CA ARG A 6 36.93 46.94 1.96
C ARG A 6 36.93 45.54 2.54
N PHE A 7 37.22 45.38 3.84
CA PHE A 7 37.20 44.07 4.51
C PHE A 7 35.80 43.71 5.04
N VAL A 8 34.98 44.72 5.35
CA VAL A 8 33.60 44.51 5.81
C VAL A 8 32.66 44.15 4.64
N PHE A 9 32.92 44.65 3.42
CA PHE A 9 32.12 44.30 2.24
C PHE A 9 32.43 42.90 1.66
N LEU A 10 33.57 42.28 2.00
CA LEU A 10 33.90 40.93 1.55
C LEU A 10 33.42 39.83 2.50
N LEU A 11 32.94 40.17 3.71
CA LEU A 11 32.41 39.18 4.65
C LEU A 11 30.88 38.99 4.58
N VAL A 12 30.16 39.86 3.85
CA VAL A 12 28.70 39.77 3.69
C VAL A 12 28.29 39.03 2.41
N SER A 13 29.24 38.58 1.59
CA SER A 13 28.93 37.94 0.29
C SER A 13 28.87 36.40 0.34
N LYS A 14 29.19 35.75 1.46
CA LYS A 14 29.21 34.28 1.55
C LYS A 14 28.27 33.67 2.58
N SER A 15 27.51 34.48 3.31
CA SER A 15 26.63 33.99 4.40
C SER A 15 25.18 33.81 3.96
N SER A 16 24.73 34.37 2.84
CA SER A 16 23.34 34.19 2.37
C SER A 16 23.06 32.83 1.73
N ALA A 17 24.05 32.15 1.17
CA ALA A 17 23.82 30.85 0.53
C ALA A 17 23.71 29.70 1.54
N ILE A 18 24.37 29.80 2.70
CA ILE A 18 24.30 28.78 3.76
C ILE A 18 23.04 28.97 4.62
N LEU A 19 22.59 30.21 4.83
CA LEU A 19 21.37 30.47 5.61
C LEU A 19 20.08 30.08 4.86
N LEU A 20 20.09 30.12 3.51
CA LEU A 20 18.97 29.65 2.68
C LEU A 20 18.96 28.12 2.45
N LEU A 21 20.09 27.43 2.64
CA LEU A 21 20.15 25.97 2.50
C LEU A 21 19.63 25.24 3.76
N VAL A 22 19.75 25.86 4.94
CA VAL A 22 19.28 25.30 6.23
C VAL A 22 17.78 25.53 6.47
N LEU A 23 17.08 26.29 5.60
CA LEU A 23 15.62 26.44 5.64
C LEU A 23 14.89 25.50 4.66
N SER A 24 15.55 24.43 4.21
CA SER A 24 14.91 23.35 3.43
C SER A 24 14.66 22.08 4.25
N VAL A 25 14.95 22.12 5.56
CA VAL A 25 14.75 20.97 6.45
C VAL A 25 13.29 20.92 6.88
N ALA A 26 12.59 19.93 6.33
CA ALA A 26 11.30 19.41 6.75
C ALA A 26 10.12 20.41 6.70
N SER A 27 9.53 20.54 5.50
CA SER A 27 8.07 20.54 5.42
C SER A 27 7.54 19.16 5.81
N SER A 28 7.76 18.72 7.05
CA SER A 28 6.89 17.72 7.64
C SER A 28 5.57 18.45 7.94
N THR A 29 4.72 18.55 6.92
CA THR A 29 3.27 18.60 7.15
C THR A 29 2.99 17.56 8.21
N PHE A 30 2.33 17.91 9.32
CA PHE A 30 2.07 16.99 10.44
C PHE A 30 1.65 15.63 9.88
N ALA A 31 2.59 14.68 9.85
CA ALA A 31 2.31 13.40 9.26
C ALA A 31 1.37 12.71 10.25
N ASN A 32 0.16 12.35 9.84
CA ASN A 32 -0.78 11.57 10.65
C ASN A 32 -0.32 10.09 10.78
N SER A 33 1.00 9.90 10.71
CA SER A 33 1.71 8.66 10.95
C SER A 33 1.31 8.06 12.28
N ALA A 34 1.04 6.77 12.26
CA ALA A 34 0.54 6.08 13.43
C ALA A 34 0.93 4.61 13.39
N THR A 35 0.85 3.98 14.57
CA THR A 35 1.13 2.57 14.77
C THR A 35 -0.16 1.79 15.00
N TRP A 36 -0.35 0.70 14.27
CA TRP A 36 -1.48 -0.20 14.44
C TRP A 36 -1.49 -0.76 15.87
N LYS A 37 -2.65 -0.74 16.53
CA LYS A 37 -2.75 -1.15 17.93
C LYS A 37 -2.39 -2.62 18.12
N MET A 38 -1.83 -2.91 19.28
CA MET A 38 -1.68 -4.29 19.76
C MET A 38 -3.04 -4.99 19.93
N SER A 39 -4.06 -4.23 20.34
CA SER A 39 -5.44 -4.71 20.44
C SER A 39 -6.40 -3.65 19.90
N PRO A 40 -6.56 -3.55 18.56
CA PRO A 40 -7.57 -2.70 17.97
C PRO A 40 -8.96 -3.30 18.16
N ALA A 41 -10.01 -2.50 17.98
CA ALA A 41 -11.38 -2.99 18.09
C ALA A 41 -11.83 -3.74 16.82
N THR A 42 -11.30 -3.34 15.66
CA THR A 42 -11.63 -3.91 14.36
C THR A 42 -10.39 -4.01 13.47
N GLY A 43 -10.52 -4.65 12.30
CA GLY A 43 -9.48 -4.70 11.26
C GLY A 43 -9.46 -3.49 10.32
N GLU A 44 -10.22 -2.44 10.59
CA GLU A 44 -10.42 -1.33 9.64
C GLU A 44 -9.27 -0.31 9.69
N TRP A 45 -8.54 -0.17 8.60
CA TRP A 45 -7.46 0.82 8.46
C TRP A 45 -7.97 2.25 8.64
N ASN A 46 -9.09 2.60 8.01
CA ASN A 46 -9.64 3.96 8.03
C ASN A 46 -10.34 4.34 9.35
N HIS A 47 -10.20 3.53 10.41
CA HIS A 47 -10.75 3.87 11.72
C HIS A 47 -9.65 4.31 12.68
N ALA A 48 -9.61 5.62 12.99
CA ALA A 48 -8.59 6.25 13.83
C ALA A 48 -8.39 5.56 15.19
N ALA A 49 -9.45 4.98 15.76
CA ALA A 49 -9.39 4.26 17.03
C ALA A 49 -8.57 2.96 16.98
N ASN A 50 -8.20 2.46 15.79
CA ASN A 50 -7.32 1.29 15.64
C ASN A 50 -5.83 1.64 15.62
N TRP A 51 -5.48 2.93 15.67
CA TRP A 51 -4.12 3.44 15.58
C TRP A 51 -3.66 4.15 16.87
N ILE A 52 -2.34 4.26 17.06
CA ILE A 52 -1.68 5.05 18.12
C ILE A 52 -0.62 5.97 17.47
N PRO A 53 -0.73 7.31 17.61
CA PRO A 53 -1.87 8.04 18.16
C PRO A 53 -3.16 7.76 17.36
N ALA A 54 -4.32 8.17 17.89
CA ALA A 54 -5.63 7.93 17.26
C ALA A 54 -5.84 8.84 16.03
N THR A 55 -4.98 8.66 15.02
CA THR A 55 -4.97 9.31 13.72
C THR A 55 -4.92 8.21 12.65
N ILE A 56 -5.36 8.52 11.43
CA ILE A 56 -5.32 7.58 10.32
C ILE A 56 -4.11 7.97 9.46
N PRO A 57 -3.15 7.06 9.23
CA PRO A 57 -2.12 7.27 8.20
C PRO A 57 -2.80 7.26 6.83
N ASP A 58 -2.97 8.46 6.25
CA ASP A 58 -3.66 8.73 5.00
C ASP A 58 -3.20 10.07 4.39
N GLY A 59 -1.91 10.12 4.04
CA GLY A 59 -1.30 11.26 3.39
C GLY A 59 0.08 10.92 2.79
N PRO A 60 0.56 11.70 1.80
CA PRO A 60 1.83 11.45 1.10
C PRO A 60 3.08 11.54 2.00
N SER A 61 2.93 12.09 3.20
CA SER A 61 3.98 12.18 4.23
C SER A 61 3.79 11.16 5.36
N ASP A 62 2.72 10.37 5.34
CA ASP A 62 2.32 9.53 6.46
C ASP A 62 2.99 8.15 6.42
N THR A 63 3.42 7.68 7.58
CA THR A 63 3.96 6.34 7.78
C THR A 63 3.00 5.51 8.61
N ALA A 64 2.54 4.40 8.04
CA ALA A 64 1.77 3.39 8.76
C ALA A 64 2.72 2.34 9.33
N THR A 65 2.74 2.20 10.66
CA THR A 65 3.62 1.26 11.34
C THR A 65 2.82 0.08 11.91
N PHE A 66 3.28 -1.14 11.64
CA PHE A 66 2.71 -2.37 12.16
C PHE A 66 3.71 -3.02 13.11
N ALA A 67 3.22 -3.51 14.25
CA ALA A 67 4.00 -4.21 15.27
C ALA A 67 3.26 -5.50 15.67
N SER A 68 3.46 -6.03 16.88
CA SER A 68 2.65 -7.14 17.37
C SER A 68 1.19 -6.72 17.54
N SER A 69 0.23 -7.51 17.02
CA SER A 69 -1.21 -7.23 17.14
C SER A 69 -2.03 -8.51 17.25
N SER A 70 -3.15 -8.41 17.98
CA SER A 70 -4.19 -9.43 18.07
C SER A 70 -5.12 -9.44 16.84
N ILE A 71 -5.13 -8.37 16.04
CA ILE A 71 -5.86 -8.32 14.76
C ILE A 71 -4.87 -8.03 13.65
N THR A 72 -4.61 -9.05 12.84
CA THR A 72 -3.63 -9.00 11.75
C THR A 72 -4.26 -8.99 10.37
N ASN A 73 -5.57 -9.25 10.28
CA ASN A 73 -6.33 -9.06 9.06
C ASN A 73 -6.84 -7.61 9.01
N VAL A 74 -6.19 -6.80 8.18
CA VAL A 74 -6.47 -5.38 8.02
C VAL A 74 -7.20 -5.19 6.70
N TYR A 75 -8.18 -4.29 6.64
CA TYR A 75 -8.91 -3.96 5.42
C TYR A 75 -9.17 -2.45 5.33
N LEU A 76 -9.33 -1.97 4.11
CA LEU A 76 -9.67 -0.58 3.81
C LEU A 76 -11.20 -0.44 3.69
N SER A 77 -11.74 0.68 4.14
CA SER A 77 -13.12 1.12 3.88
C SER A 77 -13.18 2.38 2.99
N GLY A 78 -12.01 2.93 2.63
CA GLY A 78 -11.83 3.97 1.62
C GLY A 78 -10.42 3.94 1.05
N GLY A 79 -10.22 4.59 -0.11
CA GLY A 79 -8.87 4.75 -0.68
C GLY A 79 -7.99 5.62 0.21
N ILE A 80 -6.70 5.31 0.27
CA ILE A 80 -5.72 5.99 1.11
C ILE A 80 -4.40 6.22 0.37
N GLU A 81 -3.62 7.17 0.86
CA GLU A 81 -2.24 7.39 0.47
C GLU A 81 -1.29 7.29 1.66
N VAL A 82 -0.11 6.69 1.49
CA VAL A 82 0.95 6.70 2.50
C VAL A 82 2.30 6.94 1.85
N ASN A 83 3.18 7.58 2.61
CA ASN A 83 4.60 7.63 2.29
C ASN A 83 5.22 6.23 2.39
N ALA A 84 4.95 5.56 3.50
CA ALA A 84 5.61 4.31 3.85
C ALA A 84 4.70 3.39 4.69
N ILE A 85 4.93 2.09 4.53
CA ILE A 85 4.40 1.05 5.43
C ILE A 85 5.59 0.34 6.06
N ILE A 86 5.65 0.31 7.40
CA ILE A 86 6.76 -0.29 8.13
C ILE A 86 6.23 -1.41 9.02
N PHE A 87 6.72 -2.64 8.80
CA PHE A 87 6.54 -3.74 9.75
C PHE A 87 7.76 -3.79 10.68
N SER A 88 7.53 -3.52 11.96
CA SER A 88 8.56 -3.49 13.00
C SER A 88 9.16 -4.87 13.23
N ALA A 89 10.36 -4.92 13.84
CA ALA A 89 10.96 -6.18 14.25
C ALA A 89 10.03 -6.98 15.17
N GLY A 90 9.81 -8.26 14.85
CA GLY A 90 8.88 -9.12 15.58
C GLY A 90 7.40 -8.76 15.40
N ALA A 91 7.04 -7.94 14.41
CA ALA A 91 5.64 -7.74 14.06
C ALA A 91 4.96 -9.05 13.68
N SER A 92 3.65 -9.14 13.94
CA SER A 92 2.85 -10.30 13.54
C SER A 92 2.79 -10.44 12.01
N ALA A 93 2.37 -11.60 11.51
CA ALA A 93 2.11 -11.79 10.08
C ALA A 93 0.76 -11.14 9.71
N PHE A 94 0.81 -9.97 9.07
CA PHE A 94 -0.37 -9.22 8.62
C PHE A 94 -0.82 -9.66 7.23
N THR A 95 -2.13 -9.56 7.03
CA THR A 95 -2.76 -9.55 5.71
C THR A 95 -3.51 -8.24 5.53
N VAL A 96 -3.04 -7.40 4.61
CA VAL A 96 -3.67 -6.12 4.27
C VAL A 96 -4.55 -6.32 3.04
N ASN A 97 -5.85 -6.11 3.19
CA ASN A 97 -6.86 -6.34 2.17
C ASN A 97 -7.29 -5.03 1.52
N VAL A 98 -6.91 -4.85 0.27
CA VAL A 98 -7.37 -3.76 -0.61
C VAL A 98 -8.43 -4.35 -1.53
N ASN A 99 -9.58 -4.71 -0.97
CA ASN A 99 -10.72 -5.27 -1.70
C ASN A 99 -11.91 -4.32 -1.53
N PRO A 100 -12.43 -3.73 -2.62
CA PRO A 100 -13.59 -2.85 -2.54
C PRO A 100 -14.88 -3.63 -2.23
N PRO A 101 -15.82 -3.06 -1.45
CA PRO A 101 -17.15 -3.63 -1.25
C PRO A 101 -18.17 -3.17 -2.32
N SER A 102 -17.94 -2.02 -2.97
CA SER A 102 -18.86 -1.44 -3.95
C SER A 102 -18.26 -0.33 -4.83
N THR A 103 -17.20 0.35 -4.38
CA THR A 103 -16.50 1.40 -5.12
C THR A 103 -15.00 1.13 -5.15
N GLN A 104 -14.33 1.50 -6.23
CA GLN A 104 -12.89 1.26 -6.41
C GLN A 104 -12.06 1.82 -5.26
N PHE A 105 -11.22 0.97 -4.66
CA PHE A 105 -10.32 1.33 -3.56
C PHE A 105 -8.88 1.31 -4.04
N GLN A 106 -8.14 2.36 -3.69
CA GLN A 106 -6.73 2.51 -4.04
C GLN A 106 -5.91 2.68 -2.78
N LEU A 107 -4.84 1.89 -2.66
CA LEU A 107 -3.76 2.11 -1.72
C LEU A 107 -2.59 2.71 -2.51
N PHE A 108 -2.36 4.01 -2.33
CA PHE A 108 -1.19 4.68 -2.88
C PHE A 108 -0.02 4.60 -1.92
N ILE A 109 1.14 4.21 -2.43
CA ILE A 109 2.41 4.23 -1.71
C ILE A 109 3.35 5.10 -2.54
N THR A 110 3.50 6.36 -2.14
CA THR A 110 4.13 7.40 -2.98
C THR A 110 5.47 7.89 -2.45
N GLY A 111 5.88 7.43 -1.27
CA GLY A 111 7.13 7.81 -0.63
C GLY A 111 8.20 6.71 -0.69
N THR A 112 8.67 6.29 0.48
CA THR A 112 9.74 5.28 0.63
C THR A 112 9.31 3.89 0.14
N GLY A 113 8.04 3.49 0.31
CA GLY A 113 7.61 2.13 0.01
C GLY A 113 7.32 1.29 1.25
N ILE A 114 7.51 -0.02 1.13
CA ILE A 114 7.28 -0.99 2.19
C ILE A 114 8.61 -1.48 2.75
N THR A 115 8.76 -1.38 4.06
CA THR A 115 9.90 -1.93 4.80
C THR A 115 9.41 -3.01 5.75
N ASN A 116 9.81 -4.26 5.49
CA ASN A 116 9.51 -5.38 6.37
C ASN A 116 10.73 -5.78 7.21
N ASN A 117 10.75 -5.37 8.48
CA ASN A 117 11.79 -5.77 9.44
C ASN A 117 11.32 -6.91 10.37
N SER A 118 10.14 -7.47 10.13
CA SER A 118 9.47 -8.36 11.09
C SER A 118 10.09 -9.76 11.20
N GLY A 119 10.80 -10.22 10.17
CA GLY A 119 11.27 -11.61 10.04
C GLY A 119 10.15 -12.59 9.69
N THR A 120 8.97 -12.10 9.27
CA THR A 120 7.86 -12.91 8.77
C THR A 120 7.29 -12.30 7.50
N THR A 121 6.80 -13.14 6.60
CA THR A 121 6.22 -12.69 5.32
C THR A 121 4.91 -11.93 5.54
N GLN A 122 4.82 -10.73 4.96
CA GLN A 122 3.62 -9.90 5.01
C GLN A 122 2.83 -10.06 3.71
N ASN A 123 1.51 -10.15 3.78
CA ASN A 123 0.67 -10.38 2.62
C ASN A 123 -0.23 -9.17 2.32
N PHE A 124 -0.24 -8.74 1.07
CA PHE A 124 -1.14 -7.73 0.54
C PHE A 124 -2.08 -8.40 -0.46
N VAL A 125 -3.38 -8.25 -0.25
CA VAL A 125 -4.40 -8.91 -1.06
C VAL A 125 -5.22 -7.86 -1.79
N THR A 126 -5.24 -7.95 -3.11
CA THR A 126 -6.10 -7.14 -3.98
C THR A 126 -7.13 -8.03 -4.65
N GLY A 127 -8.26 -7.46 -5.04
CA GLY A 127 -9.35 -8.21 -5.65
C GLY A 127 -10.45 -7.29 -6.15
N ASN A 128 -11.60 -7.87 -6.44
CA ASN A 128 -12.75 -7.16 -6.99
C ASN A 128 -14.02 -7.48 -6.21
N ASP A 129 -15.03 -6.63 -6.39
CA ASP A 129 -16.40 -6.92 -5.96
C ASP A 129 -17.23 -7.55 -7.10
N ALA A 130 -18.49 -7.88 -6.81
CA ALA A 130 -19.43 -8.37 -7.82
C ALA A 130 -19.90 -7.26 -8.80
N GLY A 131 -19.83 -5.99 -8.38
CA GLY A 131 -20.18 -4.81 -9.16
C GLY A 131 -19.13 -4.37 -10.18
N GLY A 132 -17.94 -4.97 -10.18
CA GLY A 132 -16.83 -4.66 -11.07
C GLY A 132 -15.83 -3.64 -10.52
N ALA A 133 -16.00 -3.16 -9.30
CA ALA A 133 -15.02 -2.38 -8.57
C ALA A 133 -13.76 -3.21 -8.33
N VAL A 134 -12.60 -2.60 -8.53
CA VAL A 134 -11.29 -3.24 -8.39
C VAL A 134 -10.51 -2.59 -7.26
N GLY A 135 -9.77 -3.40 -6.51
CA GLY A 135 -8.79 -2.96 -5.54
C GLY A 135 -7.43 -2.83 -6.19
N GLU A 136 -6.78 -1.68 -6.01
CA GLU A 136 -5.49 -1.39 -6.61
C GLU A 136 -4.47 -0.98 -5.54
N ILE A 137 -3.28 -1.56 -5.60
CA ILE A 137 -2.10 -1.09 -4.86
C ILE A 137 -1.16 -0.43 -5.86
N ILE A 138 -0.81 0.81 -5.63
CA ILE A 138 -0.09 1.64 -6.60
C ILE A 138 1.15 2.23 -5.93
N PHE A 139 2.31 1.81 -6.41
CA PHE A 139 3.61 2.38 -6.06
C PHE A 139 3.93 3.51 -7.04
N ARG A 140 4.36 4.67 -6.53
CA ARG A 140 4.76 5.83 -7.36
C ARG A 140 6.10 6.40 -6.94
N ASN A 141 6.60 7.35 -7.72
CA ASN A 141 7.86 8.05 -7.48
C ASN A 141 9.03 7.07 -7.38
N ASN A 142 9.54 6.82 -6.17
CA ASN A 142 10.65 5.93 -5.88
C ASN A 142 10.28 4.81 -4.88
N ALA A 143 8.98 4.60 -4.65
CA ALA A 143 8.51 3.62 -3.68
C ALA A 143 8.89 2.18 -4.06
N THR A 144 9.24 1.36 -3.07
CA THR A 144 9.55 -0.06 -3.29
C THR A 144 8.49 -0.96 -2.66
N ALA A 145 8.23 -2.12 -3.26
CA ALA A 145 7.36 -3.15 -2.67
C ALA A 145 8.05 -3.96 -1.54
N GLY A 146 9.36 -3.76 -1.38
CA GLY A 146 10.16 -4.31 -0.29
C GLY A 146 10.53 -5.78 -0.46
N THR A 147 11.13 -6.32 0.59
CA THR A 147 11.51 -7.74 0.74
C THR A 147 10.53 -8.43 1.69
N GLU A 148 10.44 -9.76 1.60
CA GLU A 148 9.53 -10.57 2.45
C GLU A 148 8.06 -10.10 2.39
N THR A 149 7.64 -9.57 1.25
CA THR A 149 6.26 -9.20 0.96
C THR A 149 5.71 -10.09 -0.14
N VAL A 150 4.44 -10.47 0.01
CA VAL A 150 3.67 -11.21 -0.99
C VAL A 150 2.47 -10.35 -1.38
N PHE A 151 2.25 -10.23 -2.68
CA PHE A 151 1.08 -9.59 -3.26
C PHE A 151 0.21 -10.65 -3.91
N THR A 152 -0.94 -10.93 -3.30
CA THR A 152 -1.94 -11.85 -3.82
C THR A 152 -3.00 -11.07 -4.60
N ASN A 153 -2.94 -11.16 -5.93
CA ASN A 153 -3.92 -10.55 -6.81
C ASN A 153 -5.01 -11.59 -7.11
N LYS A 154 -6.21 -11.40 -6.54
CA LYS A 154 -7.36 -12.27 -6.81
C LYS A 154 -7.80 -12.09 -8.26
N GLY A 155 -8.08 -13.19 -8.93
CA GLY A 155 -8.66 -13.15 -10.27
C GLY A 155 -10.11 -12.65 -10.25
N GLY A 156 -10.54 -12.04 -11.36
CA GLY A 156 -11.90 -11.55 -11.50
C GLY A 156 -12.96 -12.65 -11.48
N VAL A 157 -14.19 -12.29 -11.13
CA VAL A 157 -15.35 -13.21 -11.13
C VAL A 157 -16.26 -12.89 -12.33
N PHE A 158 -16.66 -13.92 -13.07
CA PHE A 158 -17.66 -13.86 -14.14
C PHE A 158 -18.83 -14.82 -13.86
N PRO A 159 -20.10 -14.49 -14.18
CA PRO A 159 -20.58 -13.20 -14.67
C PRO A 159 -20.46 -12.12 -13.59
N GLY A 160 -19.80 -11.02 -13.95
CA GLY A 160 -19.50 -9.85 -13.11
C GLY A 160 -19.04 -8.72 -14.05
N ALA A 161 -19.23 -7.46 -13.65
CA ALA A 161 -19.30 -6.33 -14.59
C ALA A 161 -18.02 -6.05 -15.41
N THR A 162 -16.85 -6.58 -15.01
CA THR A 162 -15.57 -6.28 -15.69
C THR A 162 -14.68 -7.49 -15.92
N GLY A 163 -14.88 -8.61 -15.21
CA GLY A 163 -13.95 -9.76 -15.24
C GLY A 163 -12.53 -9.41 -14.74
N ALA A 164 -12.31 -8.20 -14.24
CA ALA A 164 -11.03 -7.71 -13.79
C ALA A 164 -10.71 -8.27 -12.39
N GLY A 165 -9.46 -8.68 -12.18
CA GLY A 165 -8.93 -9.06 -10.88
C GLY A 165 -8.33 -7.87 -10.13
N GLY A 166 -7.75 -8.13 -8.97
CA GLY A 166 -6.96 -7.16 -8.22
C GLY A 166 -5.70 -6.73 -8.97
N ILE A 167 -5.25 -5.50 -8.72
CA ILE A 167 -4.14 -4.88 -9.46
C ILE A 167 -3.04 -4.44 -8.50
N VAL A 168 -1.79 -4.71 -8.87
CA VAL A 168 -0.61 -4.04 -8.30
C VAL A 168 0.13 -3.34 -9.43
N ARG A 169 0.41 -2.05 -9.26
CA ARG A 169 0.98 -1.19 -10.30
C ARG A 169 2.20 -0.44 -9.78
N PHE A 170 3.22 -0.32 -10.63
CA PHE A 170 4.44 0.45 -10.41
C PHE A 170 4.50 1.58 -11.44
N ASP A 171 4.46 2.83 -10.97
CA ASP A 171 4.63 4.03 -11.78
C ASP A 171 6.01 4.66 -11.57
N ASP A 172 6.43 5.55 -12.49
CA ASP A 172 7.67 6.33 -12.42
C ASP A 172 8.94 5.48 -12.26
N ARG A 173 9.66 5.63 -11.14
CA ARG A 173 10.87 4.86 -10.80
C ARG A 173 10.62 3.89 -9.62
N SER A 174 9.36 3.59 -9.31
CA SER A 174 9.03 2.60 -8.29
C SER A 174 9.44 1.19 -8.71
N THR A 175 9.66 0.30 -7.74
CA THR A 175 10.19 -1.04 -8.03
C THR A 175 9.52 -2.13 -7.19
N ALA A 176 9.44 -3.32 -7.79
CA ALA A 176 9.03 -4.54 -7.09
C ALA A 176 10.03 -4.98 -6.00
N ASP A 177 11.27 -4.49 -6.05
CA ASP A 177 12.37 -4.94 -5.19
C ASP A 177 12.47 -6.48 -5.17
N HIS A 178 12.22 -7.14 -4.04
CA HIS A 178 12.22 -8.61 -3.91
C HIS A 178 10.84 -9.17 -3.56
N ALA A 179 9.77 -8.40 -3.79
CA ALA A 179 8.41 -8.83 -3.52
C ALA A 179 8.00 -10.00 -4.42
N ILE A 180 7.14 -10.87 -3.88
CA ILE A 180 6.56 -12.00 -4.60
C ILE A 180 5.15 -11.62 -5.05
N PHE A 181 4.81 -11.87 -6.32
CA PHE A 181 3.48 -11.60 -6.87
C PHE A 181 2.79 -12.91 -7.24
N SER A 182 1.63 -13.17 -6.64
CA SER A 182 0.79 -14.34 -6.89
C SER A 182 -0.52 -13.91 -7.55
N ASN A 183 -0.62 -14.15 -8.85
CA ASN A 183 -1.83 -13.88 -9.62
C ASN A 183 -2.73 -15.12 -9.62
N GLN A 184 -3.89 -15.02 -8.96
CA GLN A 184 -4.85 -16.11 -8.90
C GLN A 184 -5.72 -16.14 -10.17
N PRO A 185 -6.15 -17.32 -10.63
CA PRO A 185 -7.04 -17.42 -11.77
C PRO A 185 -8.39 -16.77 -11.47
N GLY A 186 -9.03 -16.22 -12.50
CA GLY A 186 -10.42 -15.79 -12.41
C GLY A 186 -11.37 -16.97 -12.23
N ALA A 187 -12.53 -16.70 -11.64
CA ALA A 187 -13.59 -17.69 -11.44
C ALA A 187 -14.72 -17.45 -12.45
N VAL A 188 -15.13 -18.51 -13.15
CA VAL A 188 -16.35 -18.48 -13.96
C VAL A 188 -17.45 -19.29 -13.27
N ILE A 189 -18.48 -18.60 -12.80
CA ILE A 189 -19.67 -19.16 -12.17
C ILE A 189 -20.70 -19.45 -13.27
N GLY A 190 -21.21 -20.67 -13.33
CA GLY A 190 -22.37 -21.02 -14.18
C GLY A 190 -22.11 -21.99 -15.33
N TRP A 191 -20.89 -22.50 -15.55
CA TRP A 191 -20.69 -23.62 -16.46
C TRP A 191 -21.22 -24.91 -15.83
N ARG A 192 -22.45 -25.30 -16.19
CA ARG A 192 -22.85 -26.71 -16.08
C ARG A 192 -22.12 -27.46 -17.19
N ARG A 193 -21.33 -28.49 -16.84
CA ARG A 193 -20.87 -29.46 -17.85
C ARG A 193 -22.12 -30.00 -18.54
N GLN A 194 -22.27 -29.73 -19.84
CA GLN A 194 -23.17 -30.52 -20.68
C GLN A 194 -22.51 -31.89 -20.76
N HIS A 195 -22.91 -32.82 -19.89
CA HIS A 195 -22.50 -34.20 -19.96
C HIS A 195 -23.11 -34.78 -21.23
N LEU A 196 -22.28 -35.03 -22.26
CA LEU A 196 -22.72 -35.69 -23.49
C LEU A 196 -22.95 -37.16 -23.15
N LEU A 197 -24.21 -37.54 -22.93
CA LEU A 197 -24.59 -38.95 -22.77
C LEU A 197 -24.56 -39.60 -24.16
N TRP A 198 -23.54 -40.40 -24.46
CA TRP A 198 -23.61 -41.35 -25.57
C TRP A 198 -24.41 -42.57 -25.09
N SER A 199 -25.67 -42.70 -25.49
CA SER A 199 -26.36 -43.99 -25.39
C SER A 199 -26.08 -44.77 -26.68
N ARG A 200 -25.35 -45.89 -26.58
CA ARG A 200 -25.39 -46.90 -27.66
C ARG A 200 -26.80 -47.45 -27.72
N PHE A 201 -27.43 -47.34 -28.88
CA PHE A 201 -28.54 -48.21 -29.23
C PHE A 201 -27.94 -49.54 -29.68
N ASP A 202 -27.99 -50.53 -28.80
CA ASP A 202 -27.81 -51.91 -29.24
C ASP A 202 -29.13 -52.33 -29.90
N GLY A 203 -29.11 -52.40 -31.23
CA GLY A 203 -30.20 -52.96 -32.03
C GLY A 203 -30.31 -54.47 -31.78
N GLY A 204 -31.56 -54.94 -31.67
CA GLY A 204 -31.90 -56.35 -31.45
C GLY A 204 -31.65 -57.26 -32.63
#